data_AF-I1BXH8-F1
#
_entry.id   AF-I1BXH8-F1
#
_cell.length_a   1.000
_cell.length_b   1.000
_cell.length_c   1.000
_cell.angle_alpha   90.00
_cell.angle_beta   90.00
_cell.angle_gamma   90.00
#
_symmetry.space_group_name_H-M   'P 1'
#
loop_
_entity.id
_entity.type
_entity.pdbx_description
1 polymer ?
#
loop_
_entity_poly.entity_id
_entity_poly.type
_entity_poly.pdbx_seq_one_letter_code
_entity_poly.pdbx_strand_id
1 'polypeptide(L)'
;MQEQEVFPSILDVLPLHFAVEFALEANGQKRISFERFLQQRTSIQGDTFVQDCLDYLSQKILAETASTQQEFNAIKPDEPAPLSSKELGIFLKVMSNSVTSPHQLEQIIQLQNQFLLLYPDFSTMVDGLQTPVSEEEANAYYERLYTGRLSVDEMINLLKGLKKSEGTREHQLFECMIDVLFDEYPFFSKYPEKELAITSTLFGQLIQQDVMHDTQIDRALLYILEALRYPANIKMTDFGVQALTQFEYRLSEWPQFCLNVLQLPGFVDSQPRLANIIKASQKVKQRQSKVTSHISIACIKLPSLSKTTMLEMDGYVKLSNPDQATQDHISSIINYLAVGNIGSKIEELKKLLSSMHYQWFSKYLVNKYIPSKQDLHALYAAVLESIDSKLLDTFVLHETFSSILTSLNSSNISFGPIDQTILNNLGSWLGRITLAKNKPILDKHMAFKVSFVFYVLKI
;
A
#
# COMPACT_ATOMS: atom_id res chain seq x y z
N MET A 1 -46.45 34.45 -7.57
CA MET A 1 -46.05 34.02 -6.21
C MET A 1 -46.45 32.59 -5.87
N GLN A 2 -47.37 31.91 -6.59
CA GLN A 2 -47.74 30.51 -6.30
C GLN A 2 -46.97 29.43 -7.09
N GLU A 3 -46.21 29.76 -8.15
CA GLU A 3 -45.49 28.75 -8.95
C GLU A 3 -44.10 28.36 -8.38
N GLN A 4 -43.50 29.18 -7.51
CA GLN A 4 -42.14 28.92 -6.99
C GLN A 4 -42.10 27.93 -5.81
N GLU A 5 -43.21 27.71 -5.10
CA GLU A 5 -43.26 26.80 -3.94
C GLU A 5 -43.65 25.35 -4.31
N VAL A 6 -44.17 25.11 -5.51
CA VAL A 6 -44.59 23.77 -5.96
C VAL A 6 -43.44 23.00 -6.65
N PHE A 7 -42.41 23.73 -7.10
CA PHE A 7 -41.30 23.21 -7.89
C PHE A 7 -40.42 22.16 -7.17
N PRO A 8 -39.97 22.38 -5.91
CA PRO A 8 -39.18 21.39 -5.18
C PRO A 8 -39.99 20.11 -4.90
N SER A 9 -41.28 20.27 -4.59
CA SER A 9 -42.21 19.19 -4.26
C SER A 9 -42.50 18.26 -5.44
N ILE A 10 -42.50 18.78 -6.67
CA ILE A 10 -42.66 17.97 -7.90
C ILE A 10 -41.37 17.22 -8.22
N LEU A 11 -40.21 17.89 -8.09
CA LEU A 11 -38.90 17.27 -8.29
C LEU A 11 -38.65 16.10 -7.34
N ASP A 12 -39.29 16.12 -6.17
CA ASP A 12 -39.15 15.06 -5.18
C ASP A 12 -39.81 13.73 -5.58
N VAL A 13 -40.88 13.79 -6.38
CA VAL A 13 -41.72 12.65 -6.79
C VAL A 13 -41.29 12.06 -8.13
N LEU A 14 -40.51 12.79 -8.91
CA LEU A 14 -40.09 12.38 -10.26
C LEU A 14 -38.95 11.35 -10.24
N PRO A 15 -38.94 10.37 -11.18
CA PRO A 15 -37.80 9.49 -11.40
C PRO A 15 -36.53 10.29 -11.73
N LEU A 16 -35.36 9.76 -11.34
CA LEU A 16 -34.07 10.46 -11.43
C LEU A 16 -33.83 11.15 -12.78
N HIS A 17 -34.06 10.43 -13.88
CA HIS A 17 -33.86 10.93 -15.24
C HIS A 17 -34.66 12.21 -15.52
N PHE A 18 -35.96 12.20 -15.21
CA PHE A 18 -36.84 13.35 -15.42
C PHE A 18 -36.55 14.47 -14.42
N ALA A 19 -36.20 14.14 -13.18
CA ALA A 19 -35.88 15.11 -12.14
C ALA A 19 -34.59 15.89 -12.49
N VAL A 20 -33.57 15.20 -13.00
CA VAL A 20 -32.31 15.82 -13.45
C VAL A 20 -32.54 16.72 -14.67
N GLU A 21 -33.24 16.24 -15.70
CA GLU A 21 -33.51 17.05 -16.91
C GLU A 21 -34.36 18.28 -16.61
N PHE A 22 -35.37 18.14 -15.76
CA PHE A 22 -36.19 19.26 -15.32
C PHE A 22 -35.39 20.25 -14.44
N ALA A 23 -34.48 19.76 -13.60
CA ALA A 23 -33.59 20.61 -12.80
C ALA A 23 -32.58 21.37 -13.65
N LEU A 24 -32.11 20.79 -14.76
CA LEU A 24 -31.22 21.44 -15.72
C LEU A 24 -31.94 22.53 -16.51
N GLU A 25 -33.15 22.25 -17.00
CA GLU A 25 -34.00 23.25 -17.66
C GLU A 25 -34.32 24.42 -16.71
N ALA A 26 -34.65 24.10 -15.45
CA ALA A 26 -34.89 25.11 -14.42
C ALA A 26 -33.63 25.93 -14.07
N ASN A 27 -32.44 25.35 -14.20
CA ASN A 27 -31.15 26.02 -14.02
C ASN A 27 -30.87 27.02 -15.14
N GLY A 28 -31.15 26.65 -16.40
CA GLY A 28 -31.10 27.56 -17.54
C GLY A 28 -32.03 28.78 -17.38
N GLN A 29 -33.20 28.57 -16.77
CA GLN A 29 -34.17 29.62 -16.48
C GLN A 29 -33.91 30.40 -15.17
N LYS A 30 -32.79 30.12 -14.47
CA LYS A 30 -32.40 30.72 -13.17
C LYS A 30 -33.46 30.55 -12.06
N ARG A 31 -34.30 29.51 -12.15
CA ARG A 31 -35.37 29.24 -11.17
C ARG A 31 -34.87 28.37 -10.01
N ILE A 32 -33.92 27.46 -10.26
CA ILE A 32 -33.29 26.57 -9.28
C ILE A 32 -31.80 26.45 -9.58
N SER A 33 -30.95 26.36 -8.55
CA SER A 33 -29.52 26.04 -8.72
C SER A 33 -29.34 24.53 -8.81
N PHE A 34 -28.87 24.03 -9.96
CA PHE A 34 -28.67 22.59 -10.19
C PHE A 34 -27.78 21.93 -9.12
N GLU A 35 -26.71 22.61 -8.72
CA GLU A 35 -25.82 22.16 -7.63
C GLU A 35 -26.56 21.93 -6.30
N ARG A 36 -27.48 22.84 -5.95
CA ARG A 36 -28.21 22.81 -4.68
C ARG A 36 -29.26 21.71 -4.67
N PHE A 37 -29.88 21.45 -5.82
CA PHE A 37 -30.79 20.33 -6.02
C PHE A 37 -30.07 18.99 -5.80
N LEU A 38 -28.91 18.80 -6.44
CA LEU A 38 -28.13 17.56 -6.29
C LEU A 38 -27.65 17.36 -4.84
N GLN A 39 -27.14 18.41 -4.18
CA GLN A 39 -26.71 18.33 -2.77
C GLN A 39 -27.87 17.96 -1.83
N GLN A 40 -29.04 18.58 -2.00
CA GLN A 40 -30.22 18.28 -1.19
C GLN A 40 -30.70 16.83 -1.38
N ARG A 41 -30.83 16.37 -2.63
CA ARG A 41 -31.29 15.00 -2.91
C ARG A 41 -30.29 13.95 -2.44
N THR A 42 -29.00 14.23 -2.56
CA THR A 42 -27.94 13.36 -2.05
C THR A 42 -27.99 13.27 -0.51
N SER A 43 -28.29 14.37 0.19
CA SER A 43 -28.46 14.34 1.64
C SER A 43 -29.72 13.57 2.11
N ILE A 44 -30.76 13.49 1.28
CA ILE A 44 -32.05 12.86 1.62
C ILE A 44 -32.05 11.36 1.27
N GLN A 45 -31.56 11.00 0.08
CA GLN A 45 -31.63 9.64 -0.46
C GLN A 45 -30.32 8.85 -0.31
N GLY A 46 -29.22 9.51 0.05
CA GLY A 46 -27.94 8.85 0.39
C GLY A 46 -27.34 8.04 -0.75
N ASP A 47 -26.73 6.90 -0.41
CA ASP A 47 -25.84 6.13 -1.30
C ASP A 47 -26.51 5.57 -2.56
N THR A 48 -27.81 5.22 -2.50
CA THR A 48 -28.53 4.67 -3.66
C THR A 48 -28.71 5.72 -4.75
N PHE A 49 -28.97 6.98 -4.35
CA PHE A 49 -29.09 8.09 -5.30
C PHE A 49 -27.74 8.43 -5.94
N VAL A 50 -26.64 8.35 -5.17
CA VAL A 50 -25.29 8.55 -5.71
C VAL A 50 -24.98 7.51 -6.78
N GLN A 51 -25.31 6.24 -6.56
CA GLN A 51 -25.13 5.19 -7.57
C GLN A 51 -25.96 5.44 -8.83
N ASP A 52 -27.26 5.72 -8.68
CA ASP A 52 -28.14 5.98 -9.82
C ASP A 52 -27.67 7.21 -10.62
N CYS A 53 -27.12 8.23 -9.94
CA CYS A 53 -26.50 9.39 -10.56
C CYS A 53 -25.21 9.07 -11.33
N LEU A 54 -24.36 8.18 -10.80
CA LEU A 54 -23.14 7.74 -11.48
C LEU A 54 -23.46 6.91 -12.72
N ASP A 55 -24.46 6.03 -12.64
CA ASP A 55 -24.96 5.26 -13.79
C ASP A 55 -25.52 6.20 -14.86
N TYR A 56 -26.30 7.20 -14.46
CA TYR A 56 -26.80 8.23 -15.39
C TYR A 56 -25.67 9.02 -16.07
N LEU A 57 -24.66 9.45 -15.31
CA LEU A 57 -23.49 10.14 -15.85
C LEU A 57 -22.70 9.26 -16.82
N SER A 58 -22.52 7.99 -16.49
CA SER A 58 -21.83 7.03 -17.35
C SER A 58 -22.52 6.89 -18.71
N GLN A 59 -23.85 6.78 -18.73
CA GLN A 59 -24.63 6.66 -19.96
C GLN A 59 -24.54 7.93 -20.81
N LYS A 60 -24.58 9.11 -20.19
CA LYS A 60 -24.49 10.38 -20.90
C LYS A 60 -23.09 10.64 -21.46
N ILE A 61 -22.03 10.39 -20.69
CA ILE A 61 -20.64 10.55 -21.17
C ILE A 61 -20.35 9.55 -22.30
N LEU A 62 -20.83 8.29 -22.20
CA LEU A 62 -20.69 7.31 -23.26
C LEU A 62 -21.45 7.71 -24.54
N ALA A 63 -22.67 8.23 -24.41
CA ALA A 63 -23.44 8.73 -25.55
C ALA A 63 -22.73 9.89 -26.25
N GLU A 64 -22.17 10.83 -25.50
CA GLU A 64 -21.43 11.99 -26.02
C GLU A 64 -20.10 11.59 -26.67
N THR A 65 -19.42 10.57 -26.13
CA THR A 65 -18.24 9.95 -26.75
C THR A 65 -18.60 9.30 -28.09
N ALA A 66 -19.74 8.61 -28.18
CA ALA A 66 -20.22 7.98 -29.41
C ALA A 66 -20.64 9.01 -30.48
N SER A 67 -21.27 10.12 -30.07
CA SER A 67 -21.61 11.23 -30.97
C SER A 67 -20.38 11.94 -31.54
N THR A 68 -19.32 12.10 -30.74
CA THR A 68 -18.05 12.74 -31.16
C THR A 68 -17.27 11.88 -32.16
N GLN A 69 -17.42 10.55 -32.12
CA GLN A 69 -16.82 9.63 -33.09
C GLN A 69 -17.61 9.50 -34.41
N GLN A 70 -18.85 10.00 -34.46
CA GLN A 70 -19.75 9.93 -35.62
C GLN A 70 -19.94 11.30 -36.31
N GLU A 71 -18.86 11.98 -36.68
CA GLU A 71 -18.96 13.18 -37.56
C GLU A 71 -19.27 12.86 -39.05
N PHE A 72 -19.56 11.61 -39.40
CA PHE A 72 -20.02 11.22 -40.75
C PHE A 72 -21.29 10.36 -40.71
N ASN A 73 -22.41 10.95 -40.33
CA ASN A 73 -23.70 10.89 -41.05
C ASN A 73 -24.92 11.07 -40.14
N ALA A 74 -25.80 11.95 -40.61
CA ALA A 74 -27.24 12.04 -40.36
C ALA A 74 -27.72 12.55 -38.99
N ILE A 75 -28.28 13.76 -39.08
CA ILE A 75 -29.33 14.34 -38.23
C ILE A 75 -30.38 13.27 -37.88
N LYS A 76 -30.60 13.04 -36.58
CA LYS A 76 -31.82 12.42 -36.05
C LYS A 76 -32.52 13.44 -35.12
N PRO A 77 -33.84 13.71 -35.27
CA PRO A 77 -34.47 14.87 -34.62
C PRO A 77 -35.06 14.65 -33.21
N ASP A 78 -34.88 13.49 -32.56
CA ASP A 78 -35.70 13.12 -31.39
C ASP A 78 -34.92 12.65 -30.13
N GLU A 79 -33.64 12.98 -29.99
CA GLU A 79 -32.91 12.72 -28.73
C GLU A 79 -32.84 13.97 -27.83
N PRO A 80 -33.06 13.83 -26.50
CA PRO A 80 -33.02 14.96 -25.57
C PRO A 80 -31.66 15.66 -25.64
N ALA A 81 -31.68 16.99 -25.63
CA ALA A 81 -30.53 17.84 -25.87
C ALA A 81 -29.28 17.40 -25.06
N PRO A 82 -28.08 17.41 -25.66
CA PRO A 82 -26.85 17.07 -24.96
C PRO A 82 -26.64 18.04 -23.77
N LEU A 83 -26.16 17.50 -22.65
CA LEU A 83 -25.89 18.26 -21.43
C LEU A 83 -24.79 19.29 -21.71
N SER A 84 -24.92 20.51 -21.20
CA SER A 84 -23.84 21.50 -21.34
C SER A 84 -22.60 21.03 -20.60
N SER A 85 -21.39 21.26 -21.15
CA SER A 85 -20.12 20.94 -20.49
C SER A 85 -20.04 21.50 -19.06
N LYS A 86 -20.63 22.69 -18.83
CA LYS A 86 -20.74 23.32 -17.51
C LYS A 86 -21.64 22.55 -16.54
N GLU A 87 -22.71 21.96 -17.04
CA GLU A 87 -23.69 21.22 -16.25
C GLU A 87 -23.14 19.85 -15.86
N LEU A 88 -22.46 19.16 -16.78
CA LEU A 88 -21.72 17.93 -16.51
C LEU A 88 -20.64 18.12 -15.45
N GLY A 89 -19.90 19.23 -15.51
CA GLY A 89 -18.90 19.55 -14.50
C GLY A 89 -19.47 19.82 -13.11
N ILE A 90 -20.60 20.54 -13.02
CA ILE A 90 -21.31 20.74 -11.74
C ILE A 90 -21.78 19.39 -11.19
N PHE A 91 -22.30 18.52 -12.06
CA PHE A 91 -22.75 17.18 -11.70
C PHE A 91 -21.58 16.34 -11.13
N LEU A 92 -20.47 16.23 -11.87
CA LEU A 92 -19.27 15.51 -11.43
C LEU A 92 -18.69 16.06 -10.12
N LYS A 93 -18.68 17.38 -9.95
CA LYS A 93 -18.23 18.04 -8.72
C LYS A 93 -19.10 17.65 -7.53
N VAL A 94 -20.42 17.72 -7.64
CA VAL A 94 -21.31 17.36 -6.52
C VAL A 94 -21.20 15.89 -6.18
N MET A 95 -21.13 15.02 -7.20
CA MET A 95 -20.96 13.58 -6.98
C MET A 95 -19.62 13.28 -6.31
N SER A 96 -18.52 13.95 -6.69
CA SER A 96 -17.19 13.75 -6.09
C SER A 96 -17.13 14.04 -4.60
N ASN A 97 -17.88 15.05 -4.15
CA ASN A 97 -17.96 15.39 -2.73
C ASN A 97 -18.93 14.49 -1.95
N SER A 98 -19.70 13.65 -2.65
CA SER A 98 -20.77 12.84 -2.05
C SER A 98 -20.46 11.34 -2.08
N VAL A 99 -19.26 10.94 -2.49
CA VAL A 99 -18.82 9.54 -2.55
C VAL A 99 -18.62 8.99 -1.13
N THR A 100 -19.18 7.82 -0.85
CA THR A 100 -19.10 7.16 0.46
C THR A 100 -18.39 5.80 0.42
N SER A 101 -18.31 5.17 -0.76
CA SER A 101 -17.68 3.84 -0.94
C SER A 101 -16.47 3.86 -1.89
N PRO A 102 -15.49 2.94 -1.70
CA PRO A 102 -14.33 2.81 -2.60
C PRO A 102 -14.70 2.52 -4.05
N HIS A 103 -15.78 1.76 -4.28
CA HIS A 103 -16.27 1.45 -5.63
C HIS A 103 -16.81 2.69 -6.36
N GLN A 104 -17.58 3.52 -5.67
CA GLN A 104 -18.05 4.81 -6.21
C GLN A 104 -16.89 5.75 -6.51
N LEU A 105 -15.84 5.73 -5.68
CA LEU A 105 -14.63 6.51 -5.91
C LEU A 105 -13.92 6.07 -7.20
N GLU A 106 -13.79 4.77 -7.42
CA GLU A 106 -13.19 4.26 -8.66
C GLU A 106 -14.04 4.61 -9.90
N GLN A 107 -15.37 4.46 -9.80
CA GLN A 107 -16.29 4.86 -10.86
C GLN A 107 -16.20 6.36 -11.16
N ILE A 108 -16.12 7.22 -10.14
CA ILE A 108 -16.06 8.66 -10.36
C ILE A 108 -14.75 9.10 -11.00
N ILE A 109 -13.63 8.46 -10.62
CA ILE A 109 -12.32 8.69 -11.24
C ILE A 109 -12.38 8.29 -12.71
N GLN A 110 -12.99 7.14 -13.03
CA GLN A 110 -13.14 6.69 -14.41
C GLN A 110 -13.99 7.68 -15.23
N LEU A 111 -15.11 8.16 -14.69
CA LEU A 111 -15.97 9.14 -15.35
C LEU A 111 -15.29 10.50 -15.52
N GLN A 112 -14.54 10.96 -14.52
CA GLN A 112 -13.75 12.20 -14.60
C GLN A 112 -12.68 12.11 -15.69
N ASN A 113 -11.98 10.98 -15.80
CA ASN A 113 -10.98 10.76 -16.85
C ASN A 113 -11.63 10.75 -18.24
N GLN A 114 -12.77 10.07 -18.41
CA GLN A 114 -13.51 10.07 -19.67
C GLN A 114 -14.01 11.46 -20.05
N PHE A 115 -14.51 12.21 -19.08
CA PHE A 115 -14.98 13.59 -19.29
C PHE A 115 -13.82 14.53 -19.64
N LEU A 116 -12.66 14.42 -18.99
CA LEU A 116 -11.49 15.24 -19.28
C LEU A 116 -10.91 14.96 -20.68
N LEU A 117 -11.04 13.71 -21.18
CA LEU A 117 -10.69 13.37 -22.56
C LEU A 117 -11.62 14.06 -23.57
N LEU A 118 -12.90 14.26 -23.24
CA LEU A 118 -13.87 14.95 -24.10
C LEU A 118 -13.73 16.47 -24.04
N TYR A 119 -13.39 17.03 -22.87
CA TYR A 119 -13.26 18.46 -22.64
C TYR A 119 -11.93 18.82 -21.96
N PRO A 120 -10.81 18.85 -22.70
CA PRO A 120 -9.48 19.14 -22.15
C PRO A 120 -9.39 20.51 -21.47
N ASP A 121 -10.09 21.51 -22.01
CA ASP A 121 -10.12 22.88 -21.49
C ASP A 121 -10.90 23.02 -20.18
N PHE A 122 -11.74 22.04 -19.82
CA PHE A 122 -12.61 22.10 -18.66
C PHE A 122 -11.86 22.05 -17.32
N SER A 123 -10.64 21.50 -17.31
CA SER A 123 -9.73 21.50 -16.15
C SER A 123 -9.45 22.90 -15.61
N THR A 124 -9.51 23.93 -16.47
CA THR A 124 -9.28 25.33 -16.06
C THR A 124 -10.52 26.05 -15.53
N MET A 125 -11.74 25.52 -15.77
CA MET A 125 -12.99 26.23 -15.50
C MET A 125 -13.65 25.88 -14.15
N VAL A 126 -13.28 24.79 -13.49
CA VAL A 126 -13.95 24.36 -12.25
C VAL A 126 -12.94 24.20 -11.12
N ASP A 127 -12.85 25.25 -10.29
CA ASP A 127 -12.25 25.18 -8.95
C ASP A 127 -12.97 24.08 -8.15
N GLY A 128 -12.28 22.95 -7.94
CA GLY A 128 -12.75 21.85 -7.10
C GLY A 128 -12.66 20.44 -7.69
N LEU A 129 -12.32 20.26 -8.97
CA LEU A 129 -11.90 18.96 -9.48
C LEU A 129 -10.41 18.79 -9.16
N GLN A 130 -10.10 18.29 -7.95
CA GLN A 130 -8.74 17.89 -7.61
C GLN A 130 -8.36 16.71 -8.53
N THR A 131 -7.64 17.01 -9.62
CA THR A 131 -6.89 15.99 -10.34
C THR A 131 -5.98 15.30 -9.32
N PRO A 132 -5.99 13.95 -9.20
CA PRO A 132 -4.97 13.28 -8.42
C PRO A 132 -3.62 13.75 -8.95
N VAL A 133 -2.72 14.14 -8.05
CA VAL A 133 -1.37 14.53 -8.44
C VAL A 133 -0.77 13.35 -9.20
N SER A 134 -0.49 13.57 -10.48
CA SER A 134 0.00 12.53 -11.37
C SER A 134 1.52 12.43 -11.23
N GLU A 135 2.07 11.22 -11.37
CA GLU A 135 3.53 10.98 -11.30
C GLU A 135 4.31 11.88 -12.27
N GLU A 136 3.70 12.31 -13.38
CA GLU A 136 4.27 13.28 -14.32
C GLU A 136 4.62 14.62 -13.66
N GLU A 137 3.83 15.10 -12.71
CA GLU A 137 4.10 16.35 -11.98
C GLU A 137 5.33 16.17 -11.08
N ALA A 138 5.43 15.05 -10.35
CA ALA A 138 6.60 14.72 -9.54
C ALA A 138 7.87 14.55 -10.41
N ASN A 139 7.74 13.86 -11.55
CA ASN A 139 8.84 13.64 -12.50
C ASN A 139 9.37 14.95 -13.09
N ALA A 140 8.51 15.95 -13.31
CA ALA A 140 8.95 17.27 -13.77
C ALA A 140 9.88 17.98 -12.77
N TYR A 141 9.70 17.77 -11.46
CA TYR A 141 10.63 18.30 -10.45
C TYR A 141 11.97 17.57 -10.46
N TYR A 142 11.96 16.24 -10.60
CA TYR A 142 13.19 15.46 -10.74
C TYR A 142 13.96 15.79 -12.02
N GLU A 143 13.28 16.03 -13.14
CA GLU A 143 13.91 16.48 -14.37
C GLU A 143 14.61 17.85 -14.17
N ARG A 144 13.96 18.79 -13.48
CA ARG A 144 14.57 20.09 -13.13
C ARG A 144 15.78 19.92 -12.20
N LEU A 145 15.71 18.97 -11.27
CA LEU A 145 16.81 18.62 -10.36
C LEU A 145 18.03 18.08 -11.14
N TYR A 146 17.82 17.11 -12.03
CA TYR A 146 18.91 16.49 -12.79
C TYR A 146 19.50 17.42 -13.88
N THR A 147 18.67 18.27 -14.48
CA THR A 147 19.11 19.31 -15.42
C THR A 147 19.81 20.49 -14.73
N GLY A 148 19.78 20.56 -13.39
CA GLY A 148 20.40 21.64 -12.61
C GLY A 148 19.61 22.95 -12.61
N ARG A 149 18.35 22.94 -13.07
CA ARG A 149 17.42 24.08 -12.96
C ARG A 149 16.86 24.23 -11.54
N LEU A 150 16.94 23.17 -10.74
CA LEU A 150 16.59 23.12 -9.34
C LEU A 150 17.76 22.51 -8.57
N SER A 151 18.23 23.17 -7.51
CA SER A 151 19.26 22.62 -6.62
C SER A 151 18.66 21.66 -5.58
N VAL A 152 19.52 20.84 -4.95
CA VAL A 152 19.08 19.93 -3.89
C VAL A 152 18.49 20.71 -2.71
N ASP A 153 19.11 21.81 -2.28
CA ASP A 153 18.60 22.61 -1.16
C ASP A 153 17.24 23.25 -1.49
N GLU A 154 17.03 23.70 -2.73
CA GLU A 154 15.73 24.21 -3.19
C GLU A 154 14.67 23.10 -3.21
N MET A 155 15.01 21.90 -3.69
CA MET A 155 14.13 20.72 -3.66
C MET A 155 13.72 20.35 -2.22
N ILE A 156 14.67 20.37 -1.29
CA ILE A 156 14.40 20.13 0.14
C ILE A 156 13.46 21.18 0.72
N ASN A 157 13.69 22.47 0.42
CA ASN A 157 12.82 23.55 0.88
C ASN A 157 11.41 23.45 0.30
N LEU A 158 11.30 23.04 -0.97
CA LEU A 158 10.02 22.75 -1.63
C LEU A 158 9.28 21.63 -0.91
N LEU A 159 9.93 20.48 -0.66
CA LEU A 159 9.31 19.34 0.03
C LEU A 159 8.89 19.69 1.46
N LYS A 160 9.67 20.50 2.18
CA LYS A 160 9.28 21.03 3.50
C LYS A 160 8.05 21.95 3.43
N GLY A 161 7.94 22.75 2.37
CA GLY A 161 6.78 23.60 2.12
C GLY A 161 5.53 22.75 1.87
N LEU A 162 5.63 21.77 0.98
CA LEU A 162 4.54 20.85 0.65
C LEU A 162 4.05 20.07 1.88
N LYS A 163 4.97 19.53 2.70
CA LYS A 163 4.63 18.83 3.96
C LYS A 163 3.92 19.72 4.99
N LYS A 164 4.18 21.02 5.00
CA LYS A 164 3.57 21.96 5.97
C LYS A 164 2.23 22.51 5.51
N SER A 165 1.93 22.44 4.21
CA SER A 165 0.77 23.12 3.67
C SER A 165 -0.53 22.43 4.08
N GLU A 166 -1.56 23.16 4.51
CA GLU A 166 -2.85 22.56 4.90
C GLU A 166 -3.67 22.03 3.70
N GLY A 167 -3.20 22.24 2.47
CA GLY A 167 -3.85 21.78 1.24
C GLY A 167 -3.68 20.28 0.98
N THR A 168 -4.79 19.59 0.73
CA THR A 168 -4.82 18.15 0.39
C THR A 168 -3.94 17.81 -0.83
N ARG A 169 -3.93 18.69 -1.84
CA ARG A 169 -3.13 18.50 -3.07
C ARG A 169 -1.62 18.58 -2.80
N GLU A 170 -1.18 19.53 -2.00
CA GLU A 170 0.26 19.73 -1.72
C GLU A 170 0.82 18.57 -0.89
N HIS A 171 0.02 18.07 0.06
CA HIS A 171 0.33 16.83 0.77
C HIS A 171 0.39 15.62 -0.15
N GLN A 172 -0.56 15.48 -1.09
CA GLN A 172 -0.53 14.40 -2.09
C GLN A 172 0.71 14.48 -2.99
N LEU A 173 1.11 15.69 -3.40
CA LEU A 173 2.34 15.89 -4.17
C LEU A 173 3.58 15.54 -3.34
N PHE A 174 3.64 15.92 -2.07
CA PHE A 174 4.72 15.51 -1.17
C PHE A 174 4.86 13.99 -1.10
N GLU A 175 3.78 13.27 -0.79
CA GLU A 175 3.79 11.80 -0.71
C GLU A 175 4.19 11.17 -2.04
N CYS A 176 3.60 11.63 -3.16
CA CYS A 176 3.93 11.14 -4.49
C CYS A 176 5.41 11.34 -4.83
N MET A 177 5.99 12.51 -4.52
CA MET A 177 7.40 12.78 -4.76
C MET A 177 8.32 11.84 -3.96
N ILE A 178 8.00 11.56 -2.69
CA ILE A 178 8.77 10.62 -1.87
C ILE A 178 8.62 9.18 -2.37
N ASP A 179 7.41 8.76 -2.75
CA ASP A 179 7.16 7.42 -3.27
C ASP A 179 7.91 7.17 -4.58
N VAL A 180 7.86 8.11 -5.54
CA VAL A 180 8.63 8.03 -6.79
C VAL A 180 10.13 7.87 -6.50
N LEU A 181 10.68 8.65 -5.57
CA LEU A 181 12.10 8.54 -5.21
C LEU A 181 12.46 7.16 -4.64
N PHE A 182 11.57 6.57 -3.85
CA PHE A 182 11.80 5.28 -3.21
C PHE A 182 11.56 4.08 -4.12
N ASP A 183 10.66 4.21 -5.09
CA ASP A 183 10.36 3.18 -6.08
C ASP A 183 11.40 3.16 -7.20
N GLU A 184 12.11 4.27 -7.42
CA GLU A 184 13.27 4.37 -8.31
C GLU A 184 14.55 3.71 -7.77
N TYR A 185 14.65 3.46 -6.46
CA TYR A 185 15.86 2.88 -5.82
C TYR A 185 16.43 1.63 -6.52
N PRO A 186 15.64 0.62 -6.95
CA PRO A 186 16.14 -0.54 -7.68
C PRO A 186 16.87 -0.20 -8.99
N PHE A 187 16.60 0.98 -9.55
CA PHE A 187 17.18 1.46 -10.81
C PHE A 187 18.41 2.36 -10.61
N PHE A 188 18.73 2.77 -9.37
CA PHE A 188 19.87 3.66 -9.08
C PHE A 188 21.21 3.12 -9.59
N SER A 189 21.41 1.80 -9.58
CA SER A 189 22.61 1.17 -10.15
C SER A 189 22.80 1.44 -11.66
N LYS A 190 21.70 1.74 -12.37
CA LYS A 190 21.68 2.09 -13.80
C LYS A 190 21.85 3.57 -14.05
N TYR A 191 21.76 4.42 -13.03
CA TYR A 191 21.88 5.86 -13.19
C TYR A 191 23.30 6.24 -13.63
N PRO A 192 23.46 7.32 -14.42
CA PRO A 192 24.78 7.91 -14.60
C PRO A 192 25.29 8.53 -13.30
N GLU A 193 26.61 8.69 -13.20
CA GLU A 193 27.28 9.05 -11.93
C GLU A 193 26.84 10.40 -11.38
N LYS A 194 26.60 11.38 -12.27
CA LYS A 194 26.18 12.72 -11.88
C LYS A 194 24.79 12.71 -11.23
N GLU A 195 23.82 12.07 -11.87
CA GLU A 195 22.45 11.96 -11.39
C GLU A 195 22.41 11.15 -10.10
N LEU A 196 23.13 10.03 -10.02
CA LEU A 196 23.22 9.23 -8.81
C LEU A 196 23.81 10.00 -7.63
N ALA A 197 24.83 10.83 -7.85
CA ALA A 197 25.41 11.69 -6.82
C ALA A 197 24.42 12.76 -6.32
N ILE A 198 23.63 13.34 -7.24
CA ILE A 198 22.55 14.28 -6.88
C ILE A 198 21.50 13.57 -6.05
N THR A 199 21.04 12.40 -6.48
CA THR A 199 20.04 11.58 -5.77
C THR A 199 20.55 11.16 -4.39
N SER A 200 21.81 10.74 -4.26
CA SER A 200 22.44 10.40 -2.98
C SER A 200 22.46 11.59 -2.00
N THR A 201 22.81 12.76 -2.51
CA THR A 201 22.81 14.01 -1.72
C THR A 201 21.40 14.35 -1.26
N LEU A 202 20.41 14.26 -2.15
CA LEU A 202 18.99 14.47 -1.81
C LEU A 202 18.54 13.50 -0.72
N PHE A 203 18.81 12.20 -0.88
CA PHE A 203 18.45 11.15 0.10
C PHE A 203 18.98 11.46 1.50
N GLY A 204 20.28 11.79 1.58
CA GLY A 204 20.93 12.09 2.84
C GLY A 204 20.43 13.41 3.46
N GLN A 205 20.16 14.43 2.65
CA GLN A 205 19.61 15.71 3.14
C GLN A 205 18.16 15.59 3.62
N LEU A 206 17.33 14.75 2.99
CA LEU A 206 15.97 14.45 3.46
C LEU A 206 15.98 13.89 4.88
N ILE A 207 16.95 13.01 5.17
CA ILE A 207 17.18 12.47 6.52
C ILE A 207 17.74 13.56 7.43
N GLN A 208 18.80 14.27 7.04
CA GLN A 208 19.44 15.29 7.89
C GLN A 208 18.45 16.39 8.33
N GLN A 209 17.52 16.77 7.47
CA GLN A 209 16.60 17.89 7.70
C GLN A 209 15.19 17.49 8.15
N ASP A 210 14.98 16.21 8.48
CA ASP A 210 13.71 15.67 9.02
C ASP A 210 12.48 15.91 8.13
N VAL A 211 12.71 15.83 6.82
CA VAL A 211 11.67 16.15 5.83
C VAL A 211 10.67 15.00 5.73
N MET A 212 11.12 13.76 5.86
CA MET A 212 10.29 12.56 5.72
C MET A 212 9.48 12.24 6.99
N HIS A 213 8.51 11.34 6.89
CA HIS A 213 7.86 10.71 8.05
C HIS A 213 8.74 9.60 8.65
N ASP A 214 8.53 9.23 9.92
CA ASP A 214 9.35 8.22 10.61
C ASP A 214 9.46 6.90 9.84
N THR A 215 8.34 6.42 9.27
CA THR A 215 8.29 5.19 8.45
C THR A 215 9.12 5.30 7.16
N GLN A 216 9.18 6.48 6.56
CA GLN A 216 9.96 6.76 5.35
C GLN A 216 11.46 6.86 5.69
N ILE A 217 11.81 7.44 6.84
CA ILE A 217 13.19 7.48 7.35
C ILE A 217 13.74 6.07 7.56
N ASP A 218 12.97 5.18 8.19
CA ASP A 218 13.37 3.79 8.38
C ASP A 218 13.67 3.09 7.04
N ARG A 219 12.79 3.26 6.03
CA ARG A 219 13.00 2.72 4.67
C ARG A 219 14.26 3.32 4.04
N ALA A 220 14.50 4.62 4.22
CA ALA A 220 15.68 5.28 3.67
C ALA A 220 16.99 4.78 4.27
N LEU A 221 17.05 4.59 5.59
CA LEU A 221 18.22 4.02 6.27
C LEU A 221 18.50 2.58 5.80
N LEU A 222 17.46 1.79 5.54
CA LEU A 222 17.60 0.43 5.00
C LEU A 222 18.21 0.43 3.60
N TYR A 223 17.77 1.31 2.71
CA TYR A 223 18.33 1.46 1.38
C TYR A 223 19.81 1.87 1.43
N ILE A 224 20.18 2.80 2.31
CA ILE A 224 21.59 3.20 2.49
C ILE A 224 22.43 2.01 2.98
N LEU A 225 21.93 1.27 3.97
CA LEU A 225 22.63 0.09 4.50
C LEU A 225 22.80 -1.00 3.43
N GLU A 226 21.77 -1.25 2.63
CA GLU A 226 21.83 -2.21 1.52
C GLU A 226 22.85 -1.80 0.47
N ALA A 227 22.84 -0.53 0.08
CA ALA A 227 23.74 0.02 -0.91
C ALA A 227 25.22 -0.12 -0.50
N LEU A 228 25.53 0.08 0.79
CA LEU A 228 26.86 -0.09 1.37
C LEU A 228 27.30 -1.55 1.48
N ARG A 229 26.37 -2.50 1.45
CA ARG A 229 26.67 -3.90 1.79
C ARG A 229 27.19 -4.72 0.61
N TYR A 230 26.98 -4.27 -0.61
CA TYR A 230 27.45 -4.97 -1.81
C TYR A 230 28.61 -4.21 -2.48
N PRO A 231 29.85 -4.36 -1.99
CA PRO A 231 31.01 -3.60 -2.49
C PRO A 231 31.35 -3.89 -3.96
N ALA A 232 30.84 -4.99 -4.52
CA ALA A 232 30.97 -5.28 -5.96
C ALA A 232 30.19 -4.27 -6.84
N ASN A 233 29.17 -3.60 -6.29
CA ASN A 233 28.46 -2.53 -6.95
C ASN A 233 28.97 -1.17 -6.45
N ILE A 234 30.05 -0.71 -7.09
CA ILE A 234 30.76 0.51 -6.71
C ILE A 234 29.81 1.73 -6.72
N LYS A 235 28.96 1.85 -7.74
CA LYS A 235 27.96 2.94 -7.84
C LYS A 235 27.03 3.00 -6.62
N MET A 236 26.47 1.87 -6.21
CA MET A 236 25.60 1.83 -5.03
C MET A 236 26.39 2.06 -3.74
N THR A 237 27.63 1.57 -3.67
CA THR A 237 28.51 1.84 -2.52
C THR A 237 28.79 3.34 -2.40
N ASP A 238 29.10 4.02 -3.52
CA ASP A 238 29.32 5.46 -3.58
C ASP A 238 28.04 6.23 -3.20
N PHE A 239 26.88 5.80 -3.71
CA PHE A 239 25.58 6.34 -3.29
C PHE A 239 25.39 6.23 -1.77
N GLY A 240 25.66 5.07 -1.19
CA GLY A 240 25.48 4.83 0.25
C GLY A 240 26.45 5.66 1.09
N VAL A 241 27.72 5.75 0.68
CA VAL A 241 28.74 6.56 1.37
C VAL A 241 28.37 8.04 1.29
N GLN A 242 28.04 8.54 0.10
CA GLN A 242 27.69 9.94 -0.09
C GLN A 242 26.42 10.32 0.66
N ALA A 243 25.40 9.46 0.71
CA ALA A 243 24.19 9.71 1.47
C ALA A 243 24.52 9.79 2.97
N LEU A 244 25.32 8.85 3.48
CA LEU A 244 25.74 8.79 4.88
C LEU A 244 26.49 10.05 5.34
N THR A 245 27.30 10.65 4.46
CA THR A 245 28.03 11.91 4.77
C THR A 245 27.09 13.11 4.97
N GLN A 246 25.87 13.07 4.43
CA GLN A 246 24.96 14.22 4.54
C GLN A 246 24.31 14.34 5.92
N PHE A 247 24.14 13.23 6.66
CA PHE A 247 23.43 13.21 7.94
C PHE A 247 24.28 12.79 9.15
N GLU A 248 25.59 13.05 9.09
CA GLU A 248 26.56 12.70 10.13
C GLU A 248 26.14 13.18 11.54
N TYR A 249 25.51 14.35 11.64
CA TYR A 249 25.09 14.95 12.92
C TYR A 249 23.91 14.22 13.58
N ARG A 250 23.05 13.57 12.79
CA ARG A 250 21.88 12.83 13.28
C ARG A 250 22.16 11.34 13.49
N LEU A 251 23.33 10.81 13.11
CA LEU A 251 23.67 9.39 13.27
C LEU A 251 23.46 8.84 14.69
N SER A 252 23.64 9.68 15.71
CA SER A 252 23.40 9.28 17.10
C SER A 252 21.95 8.86 17.36
N GLU A 253 20.99 9.31 16.54
CA GLU A 253 19.57 8.93 16.61
C GLU A 253 19.36 7.44 16.32
N TRP A 254 20.19 6.83 15.47
CA TRP A 254 20.05 5.43 15.02
C TRP A 254 21.27 4.57 15.36
N PRO A 255 21.46 4.20 16.64
CA PRO A 255 22.65 3.47 17.09
C PRO A 255 22.75 2.06 16.50
N GLN A 256 21.62 1.39 16.24
CA GLN A 256 21.59 0.05 15.64
C GLN A 256 22.01 0.09 14.15
N PHE A 257 21.55 1.09 13.40
CA PHE A 257 22.00 1.33 12.02
C PHE A 257 23.52 1.56 12.00
N CYS A 258 24.01 2.40 12.91
CA CYS A 258 25.44 2.65 13.09
C CYS A 258 26.25 1.37 13.37
N LEU A 259 25.75 0.46 14.23
CA LEU A 259 26.40 -0.83 14.50
C LEU A 259 26.46 -1.69 13.24
N ASN A 260 25.35 -1.79 12.50
CA ASN A 260 25.28 -2.59 11.28
C ASN A 260 26.24 -2.07 10.21
N VAL A 261 26.34 -0.74 10.02
CA VAL A 261 27.30 -0.13 9.08
C VAL A 261 28.75 -0.46 9.46
N LEU A 262 29.10 -0.42 10.76
CA LEU A 262 30.45 -0.78 11.22
C LEU A 262 30.79 -2.27 11.08
N GLN A 263 29.78 -3.14 11.03
CA GLN A 263 29.96 -4.59 10.84
C GLN A 263 30.09 -4.99 9.36
N LEU A 264 29.88 -4.06 8.41
CA LEU A 264 30.02 -4.35 6.99
C LEU A 264 31.46 -4.74 6.63
N PRO A 265 31.68 -5.81 5.85
CA PRO A 265 33.02 -6.27 5.48
C PRO A 265 33.79 -5.17 4.73
N GLY A 266 34.97 -4.80 5.21
CA GLY A 266 35.84 -3.83 4.52
C GLY A 266 35.39 -2.36 4.60
N PHE A 267 34.26 -2.04 5.24
CA PHE A 267 33.79 -0.65 5.37
C PHE A 267 34.73 0.21 6.22
N VAL A 268 35.24 -0.32 7.34
CA VAL A 268 36.14 0.42 8.24
C VAL A 268 37.46 0.77 7.56
N ASP A 269 37.97 -0.13 6.71
CA ASP A 269 39.23 0.06 5.99
C ASP A 269 39.07 1.01 4.81
N SER A 270 37.95 0.92 4.09
CA SER A 270 37.65 1.80 2.94
C SER A 270 37.23 3.21 3.35
N GLN A 271 36.48 3.36 4.44
CA GLN A 271 35.90 4.63 4.90
C GLN A 271 36.25 4.95 6.37
N PRO A 272 37.55 5.14 6.69
CA PRO A 272 38.01 5.29 8.07
C PRO A 272 37.47 6.56 8.75
N ARG A 273 37.27 7.64 7.99
CA ARG A 273 36.67 8.90 8.50
C ARG A 273 35.24 8.66 9.01
N LEU A 274 34.39 8.07 8.18
CA LEU A 274 32.99 7.79 8.53
C LEU A 274 32.90 6.78 9.68
N ALA A 275 33.72 5.72 9.66
CA ALA A 275 33.78 4.76 10.75
C ALA A 275 34.13 5.42 12.10
N ASN A 276 35.04 6.40 12.12
CA ASN A 276 35.38 7.15 13.33
C ASN A 276 34.23 8.04 13.82
N ILE A 277 33.50 8.69 12.91
CA ILE A 277 32.33 9.51 13.24
C ILE A 277 31.22 8.64 13.85
N ILE A 278 30.94 7.49 13.24
CA ILE A 278 29.96 6.51 13.74
C ILE A 278 30.37 5.97 15.12
N LYS A 279 31.64 5.63 15.32
CA LYS A 279 32.15 5.20 16.63
C LYS A 279 32.05 6.30 17.69
N ALA A 280 32.26 7.55 17.30
CA ALA A 280 32.15 8.70 18.20
C ALA A 280 30.68 8.95 18.61
N SER A 281 29.73 8.86 17.67
CA SER A 281 28.30 9.08 17.92
C SER A 281 27.71 8.05 18.91
N GLN A 282 28.22 6.80 18.90
CA GLN A 282 27.80 5.75 19.84
C GLN A 282 28.24 6.00 21.29
N LYS A 283 29.42 6.60 21.50
CA LYS A 283 29.92 6.89 22.85
C LYS A 283 29.12 7.97 23.59
N VAL A 284 28.46 8.86 22.83
CA VAL A 284 27.69 9.99 23.38
C VAL A 284 26.38 9.51 24.04
N LYS A 285 25.69 8.51 23.48
CA LYS A 285 24.41 8.00 24.02
C LYS A 285 24.50 6.98 25.15
N GLN A 286 25.66 6.35 25.42
CA GLN A 286 25.80 5.42 26.55
C GLN A 286 25.71 6.11 27.93
N ARG A 287 25.77 7.44 28.01
CA ARG A 287 25.64 8.20 29.27
C ARG A 287 24.21 8.64 29.63
N GLN A 288 23.22 8.46 28.74
CA GLN A 288 21.82 8.77 29.04
C GLN A 288 20.94 7.57 28.63
N SER A 289 20.50 6.82 29.62
CA SER A 289 19.75 5.58 29.44
C SER A 289 18.32 5.78 28.93
N LYS A 290 17.89 4.82 28.09
CA LYS A 290 16.50 4.35 27.87
C LYS A 290 15.50 5.31 27.23
N VAL A 291 15.70 5.61 25.94
CA VAL A 291 14.59 5.57 24.96
C VAL A 291 15.15 4.92 23.70
N THR A 292 14.90 3.62 23.55
CA THR A 292 15.22 2.86 22.35
C THR A 292 14.20 3.21 21.28
N SER A 293 14.56 4.06 20.32
CA SER A 293 13.99 3.97 18.98
C SER A 293 14.51 2.65 18.39
N HIS A 294 13.73 1.60 18.62
CA HIS A 294 13.94 0.31 17.99
C HIS A 294 13.88 0.54 16.49
N ILE A 295 14.92 0.14 15.75
CA ILE A 295 14.73 -0.25 14.35
C ILE A 295 13.82 -1.49 14.44
N SER A 296 12.52 -1.24 14.48
CA SER A 296 11.52 -2.30 14.48
C SER A 296 11.44 -2.80 13.05
N ILE A 297 11.31 -4.10 12.85
CA ILE A 297 11.05 -4.71 11.53
C ILE A 297 9.59 -4.39 11.10
N ALA A 298 9.04 -3.24 11.52
CA ALA A 298 7.70 -2.77 11.25
C ALA A 298 7.47 -2.33 9.80
N CYS A 299 8.42 -2.60 8.89
CA CYS A 299 8.22 -2.46 7.45
C CYS A 299 7.43 -3.64 6.85
N ILE A 300 7.32 -4.78 7.55
CA ILE A 300 6.51 -5.91 7.05
C ILE A 300 5.06 -5.70 7.50
N LYS A 301 4.26 -5.05 6.64
CA LYS A 301 2.81 -5.10 6.75
C LYS A 301 2.39 -6.56 6.59
N LEU A 302 1.93 -7.21 7.66
CA LEU A 302 1.13 -8.42 7.52
C LEU A 302 -0.07 -8.08 6.65
N PRO A 303 -0.47 -8.94 5.70
CA PRO A 303 -1.74 -8.75 5.03
C PRO A 303 -2.83 -8.72 6.09
N SER A 304 -3.44 -7.55 6.30
CA SER A 304 -4.63 -7.47 7.14
C SER A 304 -5.69 -8.34 6.46
N LEU A 305 -6.14 -9.40 7.11
CA LEU A 305 -7.36 -10.07 6.67
C LEU A 305 -8.50 -9.06 6.83
N SER A 306 -8.79 -8.33 5.75
CA SER A 306 -9.91 -7.41 5.69
C SER A 306 -11.19 -8.19 5.94
N LYS A 307 -12.13 -7.61 6.71
CA LYS A 307 -13.48 -8.20 6.88
C LYS A 307 -14.14 -8.52 5.53
N THR A 308 -13.79 -7.76 4.49
CA THR A 308 -14.22 -7.96 3.09
C THR A 308 -13.70 -9.28 2.49
N THR A 309 -12.45 -9.66 2.71
CA THR A 309 -11.90 -10.97 2.26
C THR A 309 -12.55 -12.15 3.00
N MET A 310 -12.99 -11.93 4.25
CA MET A 310 -13.78 -12.91 5.01
C MET A 310 -15.25 -13.00 4.58
N LEU A 311 -15.77 -12.01 3.84
CA LEU A 311 -17.14 -12.00 3.32
C LEU A 311 -17.25 -12.68 1.95
N GLU A 312 -16.18 -12.62 1.15
CA GLU A 312 -16.10 -13.23 -0.18
C GLU A 312 -15.75 -14.73 -0.14
N MET A 313 -15.20 -15.23 0.96
CA MET A 313 -14.79 -16.62 1.13
C MET A 313 -15.67 -17.31 2.18
N ASP A 314 -16.80 -17.85 1.72
CA ASP A 314 -17.85 -18.55 2.46
C ASP A 314 -18.46 -17.74 3.62
N GLY A 315 -19.68 -17.22 3.38
CA GLY A 315 -20.37 -16.24 4.22
C GLY A 315 -20.22 -16.40 5.74
N TYR A 316 -19.94 -15.28 6.42
CA TYR A 316 -19.99 -15.07 7.87
C TYR A 316 -19.68 -16.31 8.73
N VAL A 317 -18.48 -16.91 8.57
CA VAL A 317 -18.02 -17.94 9.51
C VAL A 317 -17.70 -17.26 10.85
N LYS A 318 -18.53 -17.51 11.86
CA LYS A 318 -18.26 -17.10 13.24
C LYS A 318 -17.07 -17.91 13.75
N LEU A 319 -15.93 -17.25 13.94
CA LEU A 319 -14.69 -17.89 14.41
C LEU A 319 -14.86 -18.34 15.87
N SER A 320 -14.50 -19.58 16.17
CA SER A 320 -14.53 -20.13 17.53
C SER A 320 -13.32 -21.01 17.79
N ASN A 321 -12.89 -21.09 19.05
CA ASN A 321 -11.88 -22.05 19.44
C ASN A 321 -12.55 -23.42 19.69
N PRO A 322 -11.97 -24.53 19.20
CA PRO A 322 -12.47 -25.86 19.53
C PRO A 322 -12.37 -26.11 21.04
N ASP A 323 -13.23 -26.98 21.57
CA ASP A 323 -13.21 -27.42 22.97
C ASP A 323 -11.93 -28.21 23.30
N GLN A 324 -11.58 -28.28 24.59
CA GLN A 324 -10.31 -28.88 25.03
C GLN A 324 -10.16 -30.34 24.57
N ALA A 325 -11.25 -31.13 24.58
CA ALA A 325 -11.22 -32.51 24.12
C ALA A 325 -10.91 -32.61 22.63
N THR A 326 -11.49 -31.72 21.81
CA THR A 326 -11.18 -31.63 20.37
C THR A 326 -9.75 -31.13 20.13
N GLN A 327 -9.24 -30.19 20.93
CA GLN A 327 -7.84 -29.74 20.83
C GLN A 327 -6.84 -30.86 21.14
N ASP A 328 -7.09 -31.65 22.18
CA ASP A 328 -6.24 -32.77 22.58
C ASP A 328 -6.29 -33.88 21.52
N HIS A 329 -7.46 -34.10 20.92
CA HIS A 329 -7.62 -35.09 19.85
C HIS A 329 -6.88 -34.68 18.57
N ILE A 330 -6.99 -33.42 18.16
CA ILE A 330 -6.23 -32.85 17.03
C ILE A 330 -4.72 -32.91 17.32
N SER A 331 -4.31 -32.61 18.55
CA SER A 331 -2.90 -32.70 18.98
C SER A 331 -2.35 -34.12 18.86
N SER A 332 -3.16 -35.12 19.23
CA SER A 332 -2.82 -36.54 19.08
C SER A 332 -2.65 -36.91 17.60
N ILE A 333 -3.60 -36.52 16.75
CA ILE A 333 -3.54 -36.78 15.30
C ILE A 333 -2.26 -36.23 14.67
N ILE A 334 -1.91 -34.97 14.97
CA ILE A 334 -0.72 -34.32 14.42
C ILE A 334 0.59 -34.91 14.98
N ASN A 335 0.58 -35.37 16.25
CA ASN A 335 1.76 -36.01 16.87
C ASN A 335 2.06 -37.39 16.31
N TYR A 336 1.03 -38.19 15.99
CA TYR A 336 1.16 -39.56 15.48
C TYR A 336 1.04 -39.65 13.95
N LEU A 337 1.13 -38.52 13.25
CA LEU A 337 1.07 -38.46 11.79
C LEU A 337 2.33 -39.11 11.18
N ALA A 338 2.13 -40.12 10.34
CA ALA A 338 3.18 -40.83 9.63
C ALA A 338 2.76 -41.13 8.18
N VAL A 339 3.73 -41.37 7.30
CA VAL A 339 3.50 -41.66 5.86
C VAL A 339 2.51 -42.83 5.67
N GLY A 340 2.53 -43.83 6.54
CA GLY A 340 1.67 -45.02 6.46
C GLY A 340 0.24 -44.85 7.00
N ASN A 341 -0.07 -43.79 7.75
CA ASN A 341 -1.39 -43.58 8.38
C ASN A 341 -2.05 -42.24 7.99
N ILE A 342 -1.44 -41.50 7.06
CA ILE A 342 -1.88 -40.16 6.67
C ILE A 342 -3.32 -40.14 6.15
N GLY A 343 -3.72 -41.10 5.32
CA GLY A 343 -5.07 -41.13 4.73
C GLY A 343 -6.19 -41.26 5.77
N SER A 344 -6.06 -42.18 6.73
CA SER A 344 -7.09 -42.37 7.78
C SER A 344 -7.11 -41.20 8.77
N LYS A 345 -5.94 -40.66 9.10
CA LYS A 345 -5.80 -39.51 10.02
C LYS A 345 -6.31 -38.20 9.42
N ILE A 346 -6.19 -38.01 8.11
CA ILE A 346 -6.78 -36.86 7.40
C ILE A 346 -8.30 -36.91 7.43
N GLU A 347 -8.90 -38.08 7.18
CA GLU A 347 -10.36 -38.24 7.23
C GLU A 347 -10.91 -38.02 8.64
N GLU A 348 -10.19 -38.47 9.66
CA GLU A 348 -10.50 -38.17 11.07
C GLU A 348 -10.37 -36.67 11.37
N LEU A 349 -9.31 -36.03 10.87
CA LEU A 349 -9.07 -34.60 11.04
C LEU A 349 -10.12 -33.74 10.33
N LYS A 350 -10.56 -34.11 9.12
CA LYS A 350 -11.63 -33.42 8.36
C LYS A 350 -12.98 -33.46 9.10
N LYS A 351 -13.27 -34.53 9.83
CA LYS A 351 -14.49 -34.65 10.63
C LYS A 351 -14.46 -33.75 11.87
N LEU A 352 -13.28 -33.47 12.41
CA LEU A 352 -13.08 -32.64 13.61
C LEU A 352 -12.87 -31.15 13.28
N LEU A 353 -12.26 -30.85 12.14
CA LEU A 353 -12.01 -29.48 11.69
C LEU A 353 -13.21 -28.95 10.89
N SER A 354 -13.96 -28.05 11.51
CA SER A 354 -14.94 -27.20 10.82
C SER A 354 -14.29 -25.88 10.39
N SER A 355 -14.91 -25.18 9.42
CA SER A 355 -14.46 -23.86 8.94
C SER A 355 -14.26 -22.82 10.06
N MET A 356 -15.02 -22.95 11.15
CA MET A 356 -14.92 -22.10 12.34
C MET A 356 -13.60 -22.26 13.13
N HIS A 357 -12.92 -23.41 12.99
CA HIS A 357 -11.73 -23.78 13.77
C HIS A 357 -10.40 -23.57 13.01
N TYR A 358 -10.44 -23.14 11.74
CA TYR A 358 -9.26 -23.02 10.88
C TYR A 358 -8.23 -22.01 11.39
N GLN A 359 -8.65 -20.91 12.01
CA GLN A 359 -7.73 -19.93 12.60
C GLN A 359 -6.92 -20.53 13.75
N TRP A 360 -7.61 -21.21 14.69
CA TRP A 360 -6.95 -21.86 15.82
C TRP A 360 -5.98 -22.95 15.36
N PHE A 361 -6.43 -23.80 14.43
CA PHE A 361 -5.60 -24.88 13.89
C PHE A 361 -4.36 -24.34 13.17
N SER A 362 -4.50 -23.28 12.39
CA SER A 362 -3.38 -22.62 11.70
C SER A 362 -2.35 -22.10 12.70
N LYS A 363 -2.80 -21.42 13.76
CA LYS A 363 -1.93 -20.91 14.84
C LYS A 363 -1.24 -22.05 15.60
N TYR A 364 -1.96 -23.14 15.87
CA TYR A 364 -1.46 -24.32 16.58
C TYR A 364 -0.39 -25.06 15.76
N LEU A 365 -0.69 -25.34 14.49
CA LEU A 365 0.21 -26.04 13.58
C LEU A 365 1.51 -25.24 13.39
N VAL A 366 1.38 -23.96 13.02
CA VAL A 366 2.53 -23.11 12.71
C VAL A 366 3.40 -22.87 13.94
N ASN A 367 2.85 -22.48 15.08
CA ASN A 367 3.69 -22.07 16.21
C ASN A 367 4.29 -23.25 16.98
N LYS A 368 3.64 -24.43 16.99
CA LYS A 368 4.08 -25.57 17.81
C LYS A 368 4.91 -26.60 17.03
N TYR A 369 4.65 -26.79 15.75
CA TYR A 369 5.25 -27.90 14.98
C TYR A 369 6.27 -27.45 13.94
N ILE A 370 5.98 -26.36 13.22
CA ILE A 370 6.82 -25.92 12.11
C ILE A 370 8.24 -25.52 12.56
N PRO A 371 8.43 -24.74 13.65
CA PRO A 371 9.75 -24.38 14.17
C PRO A 371 10.65 -25.57 14.52
N SER A 372 10.07 -26.67 14.99
CA SER A 372 10.83 -27.75 15.66
C SER A 372 10.95 -29.05 14.85
N LYS A 373 10.09 -29.28 13.84
CA LYS A 373 10.00 -30.58 13.14
C LYS A 373 10.11 -30.45 11.61
N GLN A 374 11.31 -30.16 11.12
CA GLN A 374 11.61 -29.96 9.68
C GLN A 374 11.22 -31.17 8.81
N ASP A 375 11.50 -32.39 9.27
CA ASP A 375 11.28 -33.62 8.49
C ASP A 375 9.80 -33.92 8.22
N LEU A 376 8.89 -33.33 9.00
CA LEU A 376 7.44 -33.53 8.88
C LEU A 376 6.75 -32.45 8.04
N HIS A 377 7.48 -31.44 7.57
CA HIS A 377 6.90 -30.36 6.75
C HIS A 377 6.22 -30.89 5.49
N ALA A 378 6.79 -31.91 4.83
CA ALA A 378 6.16 -32.52 3.66
C ALA A 378 4.80 -33.17 4.00
N LEU A 379 4.70 -33.81 5.18
CA LEU A 379 3.47 -34.44 5.64
C LEU A 379 2.41 -33.39 6.02
N TYR A 380 2.80 -32.32 6.70
CA TYR A 380 1.88 -31.23 7.03
C TYR A 380 1.37 -30.51 5.78
N ALA A 381 2.21 -30.33 4.75
CA ALA A 381 1.77 -29.78 3.48
C ALA A 381 0.75 -30.68 2.78
N ALA A 382 0.98 -32.01 2.79
CA ALA A 382 0.04 -32.99 2.23
C ALA A 382 -1.31 -33.03 2.98
N VAL A 383 -1.31 -32.82 4.31
CA VAL A 383 -2.54 -32.66 5.10
C VAL A 383 -3.33 -31.44 4.63
N LEU A 384 -2.67 -30.29 4.43
CA LEU A 384 -3.32 -29.07 3.93
C LEU A 384 -3.87 -29.24 2.51
N GLU A 385 -3.12 -29.90 1.63
CA GLU A 385 -3.57 -30.23 0.26
C GLU A 385 -4.80 -31.12 0.26
N SER A 386 -4.87 -32.07 1.18
CA SER A 386 -5.99 -33.00 1.25
C SER A 386 -7.26 -32.37 1.81
N ILE A 387 -7.14 -31.30 2.60
CA ILE A 387 -8.28 -30.52 3.12
C ILE A 387 -8.84 -29.57 2.04
N ASP A 388 -7.99 -29.14 1.08
CA ASP A 388 -8.34 -28.31 -0.08
C ASP A 388 -9.25 -27.11 0.24
N SER A 389 -8.89 -26.36 1.26
CA SER A 389 -9.64 -25.17 1.67
C SER A 389 -8.82 -23.90 1.51
N LYS A 390 -9.30 -22.98 0.65
CA LYS A 390 -8.67 -21.67 0.43
C LYS A 390 -8.62 -20.83 1.72
N LEU A 391 -9.64 -20.94 2.58
CA LEU A 391 -9.68 -20.24 3.86
C LEU A 391 -8.56 -20.73 4.79
N LEU A 392 -8.37 -22.04 4.89
CA LEU A 392 -7.32 -22.63 5.71
C LEU A 392 -5.93 -22.24 5.19
N ASP A 393 -5.71 -22.30 3.88
CA ASP A 393 -4.47 -21.86 3.24
C ASP A 393 -4.13 -20.40 3.60
N THR A 394 -5.11 -19.49 3.58
CA THR A 394 -4.93 -18.08 3.94
C THR A 394 -4.55 -17.91 5.41
N PHE A 395 -5.22 -18.61 6.33
CA PHE A 395 -4.90 -18.55 7.76
C PHE A 395 -3.52 -19.14 8.08
N VAL A 396 -3.16 -20.27 7.46
CA VAL A 396 -1.83 -20.88 7.63
C VAL A 396 -0.75 -19.95 7.11
N LEU A 397 -0.98 -19.30 5.97
CA LEU A 397 -0.03 -18.34 5.39
C LEU A 397 0.15 -17.13 6.32
N HIS A 398 -0.95 -16.55 6.82
CA HIS A 398 -0.92 -15.42 7.75
C HIS A 398 -0.19 -15.76 9.06
N GLU A 399 -0.51 -16.89 9.68
CA GLU A 399 0.16 -17.34 10.90
C GLU A 399 1.65 -17.66 10.66
N THR A 400 1.99 -18.24 9.50
CA THR A 400 3.39 -18.48 9.10
C THR A 400 4.17 -17.17 9.04
N PHE A 401 3.61 -16.14 8.42
CA PHE A 401 4.20 -14.81 8.39
C PHE A 401 4.33 -14.19 9.79
N SER A 402 3.28 -14.27 10.60
CA SER A 402 3.28 -13.77 11.98
C SER A 402 4.37 -14.43 12.84
N SER A 403 4.56 -15.74 12.68
CA SER A 403 5.58 -16.52 13.41
C SER A 403 7.01 -16.17 12.97
N ILE A 404 7.24 -15.99 11.66
CA ILE A 404 8.51 -15.49 11.12
C ILE A 404 8.83 -14.11 11.70
N LEU A 405 7.87 -13.19 11.68
CA LEU A 405 8.06 -11.83 12.20
C LEU A 405 8.32 -11.81 13.70
N THR A 406 7.58 -12.62 14.47
CA THR A 406 7.79 -12.75 15.91
C THR A 406 9.19 -13.27 16.21
N SER A 407 9.66 -14.28 15.46
CA SER A 407 11.00 -14.85 15.59
C SER A 407 12.10 -13.85 15.21
N LEU A 408 11.87 -13.02 14.19
CA LEU A 408 12.80 -11.96 13.76
C LEU A 408 12.86 -10.80 14.76
N ASN A 409 11.75 -10.47 15.42
CA ASN A 409 11.67 -9.36 16.38
C ASN A 409 12.16 -9.72 17.79
N SER A 410 12.07 -10.99 18.21
CA SER A 410 12.51 -11.46 19.53
C SER A 410 14.04 -11.64 19.63
N SER A 411 14.73 -11.84 18.52
CA SER A 411 16.14 -12.22 18.41
C SER A 411 17.08 -11.03 18.12
N ASN A 412 16.82 -9.90 18.79
CA ASN A 412 17.55 -8.64 18.60
C ASN A 412 18.95 -8.56 19.26
N ILE A 413 19.46 -9.61 19.91
CA ILE A 413 20.70 -9.50 20.73
C ILE A 413 21.81 -10.49 20.35
N SER A 414 21.52 -11.65 19.77
CA SER A 414 22.52 -12.55 19.20
C SER A 414 21.76 -13.71 18.55
N PHE A 415 21.93 -13.95 17.25
CA PHE A 415 21.35 -15.15 16.66
C PHE A 415 22.13 -16.36 17.17
N GLY A 416 21.53 -17.07 18.13
CA GLY A 416 22.01 -18.39 18.49
C GLY A 416 21.76 -19.38 17.34
N PRO A 417 22.48 -20.50 17.29
CA PRO A 417 22.26 -21.55 16.27
C PRO A 417 20.82 -22.10 16.27
N ILE A 418 20.11 -22.00 17.41
CA ILE A 418 18.72 -22.43 17.58
C ILE A 418 17.76 -21.50 16.83
N ASP A 419 17.96 -20.18 16.90
CA ASP A 419 17.11 -19.20 16.23
C ASP A 419 17.27 -19.26 14.71
N GLN A 420 18.49 -19.52 14.24
CA GLN A 420 18.78 -19.73 12.82
C GLN A 420 18.11 -21.00 12.29
N THR A 421 18.07 -22.06 13.10
CA THR A 421 17.39 -23.32 12.74
C THR A 421 15.87 -23.12 12.66
N ILE A 422 15.27 -22.42 13.63
CA ILE A 422 13.84 -22.11 13.63
C ILE A 422 13.46 -21.28 12.40
N LEU A 423 14.24 -20.24 12.09
CA LEU A 423 13.98 -19.38 10.94
C LEU A 423 14.15 -20.13 9.61
N ASN A 424 15.16 -21.00 9.50
CA ASN A 424 15.35 -21.85 8.33
C ASN A 424 14.18 -22.83 8.14
N ASN A 425 13.69 -23.41 9.24
CA ASN A 425 12.51 -24.29 9.24
C ASN A 425 11.25 -23.53 8.78
N LEU A 426 10.99 -22.34 9.32
CA LEU A 426 9.85 -21.50 8.92
C LEU A 426 9.97 -21.03 7.46
N GLY A 427 11.16 -20.67 7.00
CA GLY A 427 11.43 -20.28 5.62
C GLY A 427 11.23 -21.44 4.63
N SER A 428 11.73 -22.63 4.97
CA SER A 428 11.51 -23.84 4.16
C SER A 428 10.02 -24.20 4.08
N TRP A 429 9.30 -24.11 5.19
CA TRP A 429 7.86 -24.30 5.23
C TRP A 429 7.12 -23.30 4.33
N LEU A 430 7.44 -22.00 4.43
CA LEU A 430 6.85 -20.96 3.60
C LEU A 430 7.07 -21.24 2.10
N GLY A 431 8.28 -21.61 1.70
CA GLY A 431 8.59 -21.97 0.31
C GLY A 431 7.80 -23.19 -0.18
N ARG A 432 7.51 -24.16 0.70
CA ARG A 432 6.71 -25.35 0.37
C ARG A 432 5.22 -25.04 0.20
N ILE A 433 4.65 -24.16 1.01
CA ILE A 433 3.22 -23.82 0.91
C ILE A 433 2.93 -22.75 -0.16
N THR A 434 3.96 -22.07 -0.69
CA THR A 434 3.83 -21.03 -1.72
C THR A 434 4.53 -21.38 -3.04
N LEU A 435 5.84 -21.20 -3.12
CA LEU A 435 6.65 -21.32 -4.35
C LEU A 435 6.57 -22.73 -4.96
N ALA A 436 6.63 -23.77 -4.14
CA ALA A 436 6.49 -25.15 -4.61
C ALA A 436 5.10 -25.47 -5.19
N LYS A 437 4.10 -24.62 -4.92
CA LYS A 437 2.73 -24.70 -5.45
C LYS A 437 2.46 -23.70 -6.57
N ASN A 438 3.50 -23.06 -7.13
CA ASN A 438 3.38 -21.96 -8.10
C ASN A 438 2.53 -20.78 -7.60
N LYS A 439 2.42 -20.59 -6.28
CA LYS A 439 1.74 -19.43 -5.70
C LYS A 439 2.79 -18.34 -5.44
N PRO A 440 2.73 -17.20 -6.16
CA PRO A 440 3.70 -16.13 -5.97
C PRO A 440 3.54 -15.52 -4.58
N ILE A 441 4.66 -15.21 -3.93
CA ILE A 441 4.66 -14.39 -2.73
C ILE A 441 4.60 -12.94 -3.18
N LEU A 442 3.44 -12.30 -3.01
CA LEU A 442 3.19 -10.93 -3.46
C LEU A 442 3.83 -9.93 -2.48
N ASP A 443 4.40 -8.83 -2.99
CA ASP A 443 5.09 -7.79 -2.18
C ASP A 443 4.18 -7.18 -1.09
N LYS A 444 2.87 -7.20 -1.30
CA LYS A 444 1.84 -6.82 -0.30
C LYS A 444 1.73 -7.76 0.91
N HIS A 445 2.25 -8.98 0.84
CA HIS A 445 2.21 -9.98 1.92
C HIS A 445 3.55 -10.10 2.65
N MET A 446 4.64 -9.94 1.91
CA MET A 446 6.00 -9.81 2.43
C MET A 446 6.83 -9.22 1.29
N ALA A 447 7.43 -8.04 1.49
CA ALA A 447 8.43 -7.52 0.57
C ALA A 447 9.68 -8.40 0.68
N PHE A 448 9.76 -9.46 -0.12
CA PHE A 448 10.87 -10.39 -0.10
C PHE A 448 12.19 -9.69 -0.46
N LYS A 449 12.16 -8.60 -1.24
CA LYS A 449 13.34 -7.76 -1.45
C LYS A 449 13.88 -7.20 -0.13
N VAL A 450 13.03 -6.62 0.72
CA VAL A 450 13.43 -6.09 2.04
C VAL A 450 13.84 -7.22 2.99
N SER A 451 13.16 -8.37 2.96
CA SER A 451 13.45 -9.51 3.85
C SER A 451 14.71 -10.31 3.43
N PHE A 452 15.01 -10.41 2.13
CA PHE A 452 16.23 -11.01 1.60
C PHE A 452 17.43 -10.10 1.86
N VAL A 453 17.22 -8.77 1.81
CA VAL A 453 18.19 -7.78 2.32
C VAL A 453 18.51 -8.08 3.79
N PHE A 454 17.52 -8.33 4.65
CA PHE A 454 17.74 -8.74 6.05
C PHE A 454 18.41 -10.12 6.24
N TYR A 455 18.05 -11.14 5.45
CA TYR A 455 18.64 -12.48 5.58
C TYR A 455 20.10 -12.53 5.15
N VAL A 456 20.43 -11.83 4.07
CA VAL A 456 21.83 -11.69 3.67
C VAL A 456 22.55 -10.76 4.67
N LEU A 457 21.87 -9.95 5.52
CA LEU A 457 22.51 -8.80 6.25
C LEU A 457 23.22 -9.30 7.51
N LYS A 458 23.05 -10.58 7.81
CA LYS A 458 23.64 -11.29 8.94
C LYS A 458 24.33 -12.61 8.55
N ILE A 459 24.58 -12.82 7.25
CA ILE A 459 25.67 -13.68 6.74
C ILE A 459 26.75 -12.74 6.22
#